data_AF-A0A1Y4VFP1-F1
#
_entry.id   AF-A0A1Y4VFP1-F1
#
_cell.length_a   1.000
_cell.length_b   1.000
_cell.length_c   1.000
_cell.angle_alpha   90.00
_cell.angle_beta   90.00
_cell.angle_gamma   90.00
#
_symmetry.space_group_name_H-M   'P 1'
#
loop_
_entity.id
_entity.type
_entity.pdbx_description
1 polymer ?
#
loop_
_entity_poly.entity_id
_entity_poly.type
_entity_poly.pdbx_seq_one_letter_code
_entity_poly.pdbx_strand_id
1 'polypeptide(L)'
;MRKYELSISADYVPSWGIVEGVREFFQNAIDEETRDSSNKMMLSYDADREVLQIGNKHSELDIKSLLFGNTTKDKDAEMIGNHGEGYKIATVVLLRNNKQVTFYNYCRREIWRPRLVKSKKYGGVLVPTFFVETSAIWEKVPEHSLIIEIGGITSEEYDQIKGANLHLQEDYERVHTMYGDILKDERFIGKVFVGGLYICDEPRLEIGIDFKPCYVRLERDRSMVNSFDVQWYASRMMEQVKDAEMLKKSLSSYSGYYITQECVPMDLKNEIAEDFINEFGAKAVPVSSQSDMEGMKKRGYKPVIVSESKKKVILGSEYFQDVEEENRKIREMQRPLTDRLCEFIEEIERKLDEDEVVELYGFLDEIAAYEAKEEG
;
A
#
# COMPACT_ATOMS: atom_id res chain seq x y z
N MET A 1 35.96 -7.94 24.42
CA MET A 1 35.10 -7.39 23.37
C MET A 1 35.14 -8.32 22.17
N ARG A 2 34.00 -8.87 21.76
CA ARG A 2 33.86 -9.76 20.59
C ARG A 2 33.64 -8.91 19.34
N LYS A 3 34.19 -9.32 18.19
CA LYS A 3 34.09 -8.60 16.91
C LYS A 3 33.31 -9.43 15.89
N TYR A 4 32.27 -8.85 15.31
CA TYR A 4 31.44 -9.46 14.27
C TYR A 4 31.42 -8.55 13.04
N GLU A 5 32.11 -8.98 11.98
CA GLU A 5 32.19 -8.25 10.71
C GLU A 5 31.06 -8.72 9.80
N LEU A 6 30.23 -7.81 9.27
CA LEU A 6 29.22 -8.19 8.28
C LEU A 6 29.81 -8.09 6.88
N SER A 7 29.42 -9.02 6.02
CA SER A 7 29.81 -9.06 4.62
C SER A 7 28.94 -8.12 3.76
N ILE A 8 28.89 -6.83 4.12
CA ILE A 8 28.16 -5.77 3.41
C ILE A 8 29.10 -4.58 3.22
N SER A 9 29.11 -3.95 2.05
CA SER A 9 29.82 -2.68 1.86
C SER A 9 29.08 -1.51 2.52
N ALA A 10 29.81 -0.49 2.97
CA ALA A 10 29.24 0.79 3.39
C ALA A 10 28.38 1.45 2.29
N ASP A 11 28.64 1.14 1.02
CA ASP A 11 27.94 1.73 -0.14
C ASP A 11 26.63 1.01 -0.51
N TYR A 12 26.24 -0.02 0.25
CA TYR A 12 24.97 -0.72 0.01
C TYR A 12 23.76 0.21 0.20
N VAL A 13 22.70 0.01 -0.58
CA VAL A 13 21.50 0.89 -0.64
C VAL A 13 21.87 2.39 -0.66
N PRO A 14 22.52 2.87 -1.74
CA PRO A 14 23.05 4.24 -1.79
C PRO A 14 21.96 5.32 -1.78
N SER A 15 20.72 4.98 -2.16
CA SER A 15 19.57 5.87 -2.10
C SER A 15 19.06 6.15 -0.68
N TRP A 16 19.40 5.31 0.29
CA TRP A 16 18.94 5.48 1.67
C TRP A 16 19.76 6.52 2.43
N GLY A 17 19.05 7.41 3.11
CA GLY A 17 19.55 8.38 4.07
C GLY A 17 19.15 8.05 5.50
N ILE A 18 19.18 9.08 6.35
CA ILE A 18 18.93 8.94 7.80
C ILE A 18 17.50 8.50 8.06
N VAL A 19 16.52 9.05 7.34
CA VAL A 19 15.10 8.75 7.49
C VAL A 19 14.83 7.27 7.23
N GLU A 20 15.34 6.70 6.13
CA GLU A 20 15.14 5.28 5.80
C GLU A 20 15.83 4.36 6.82
N GLY A 21 17.03 4.74 7.28
CA GLY A 21 17.74 4.00 8.32
C GLY A 21 16.98 3.98 9.65
N VAL A 22 16.50 5.14 10.10
CA VAL A 22 15.70 5.27 11.32
C VAL A 22 14.36 4.54 11.20
N ARG A 23 13.71 4.60 10.03
CA ARG A 23 12.45 3.91 9.74
C ARG A 23 12.53 2.41 10.01
N GLU A 24 13.62 1.72 9.68
CA GLU A 24 13.77 0.28 9.99
C GLU A 24 13.79 -0.02 11.49
N PHE A 25 14.35 0.87 12.31
CA PHE A 25 14.31 0.69 13.76
C PHE A 25 12.89 0.92 14.30
N PHE A 26 12.17 1.91 13.78
CA PHE A 26 10.74 2.10 14.09
C PHE A 26 9.89 0.90 13.69
N GLN A 27 10.08 0.38 12.47
CA GLN A 27 9.36 -0.81 12.01
C GLN A 27 9.57 -1.99 12.94
N ASN A 28 10.82 -2.25 13.34
CA ASN A 28 11.09 -3.33 14.28
C ASN A 28 10.42 -3.09 15.63
N ALA A 29 10.40 -1.87 16.13
CA ALA A 29 9.76 -1.56 17.40
C ALA A 29 8.23 -1.68 17.34
N ILE A 30 7.61 -1.22 16.26
CA ILE A 30 6.16 -1.34 16.00
C ILE A 30 5.77 -2.80 15.83
N ASP A 31 6.48 -3.57 14.99
CA ASP A 31 6.22 -5.01 14.79
C ASP A 31 6.25 -5.79 16.11
N GLU A 32 7.22 -5.46 16.98
CA GLU A 32 7.39 -6.14 18.26
C GLU A 32 6.26 -5.82 19.26
N GLU A 33 5.73 -4.60 19.26
CA GLU A 33 4.54 -4.23 20.05
C GLU A 33 3.24 -4.80 19.44
N THR A 34 3.13 -4.84 18.11
CA THR A 34 1.98 -5.46 17.43
C THR A 34 1.90 -6.95 17.74
N ARG A 35 3.05 -7.65 17.75
CA ARG A 35 3.12 -9.08 18.11
C ARG A 35 2.79 -9.32 19.59
N ASP A 36 3.24 -8.44 20.47
CA ASP A 36 2.99 -8.51 21.90
C ASP A 36 2.64 -7.13 22.44
N SER A 37 1.35 -6.89 22.66
CA SER A 37 0.84 -5.60 23.15
C SER A 37 1.42 -5.15 24.51
N SER A 38 2.03 -6.06 25.29
CA SER A 38 2.75 -5.74 26.53
C SER A 38 4.18 -5.25 26.28
N ASN A 39 4.73 -5.54 25.10
CA ASN A 39 6.05 -5.15 24.64
C ASN A 39 6.10 -3.72 24.09
N LYS A 40 5.63 -2.78 24.92
CA LYS A 40 5.48 -1.36 24.56
C LYS A 40 6.74 -0.77 23.93
N MET A 41 6.57 -0.10 22.80
CA MET A 41 7.63 0.66 22.18
C MET A 41 7.94 1.92 22.99
N MET A 42 9.20 2.36 22.93
CA MET A 42 9.69 3.60 23.51
C MET A 42 10.35 4.44 22.43
N LEU A 43 10.07 5.73 22.49
CA LEU A 43 10.67 6.78 21.69
C LEU A 43 11.13 7.87 22.66
N SER A 44 12.35 8.37 22.48
CA SER A 44 12.73 9.68 23.02
C SER A 44 13.74 10.37 22.13
N TYR A 45 13.67 11.69 22.06
CA TYR A 45 14.67 12.52 21.40
C TYR A 45 15.15 13.61 22.37
N ASP A 46 16.46 13.70 22.52
CA ASP A 46 17.14 14.73 23.30
C ASP A 46 17.86 15.67 22.33
N ALA A 47 17.30 16.86 22.14
CA ALA A 47 17.82 17.86 21.20
C ALA A 47 19.18 18.42 21.64
N ASP A 48 19.41 18.58 22.96
CA ASP A 48 20.67 19.12 23.48
C ASP A 48 21.83 18.13 23.28
N ARG A 49 21.53 16.83 23.32
CA ARG A 49 22.50 15.76 23.11
C ARG A 49 22.53 15.23 21.67
N GLU A 50 21.58 15.64 20.83
CA GLU A 50 21.35 15.10 19.48
C GLU A 50 21.20 13.57 19.48
N VAL A 51 20.42 13.04 20.43
CA VAL A 51 20.26 11.60 20.63
C VAL A 51 18.82 11.17 20.44
N LEU A 52 18.60 10.24 19.50
CA LEU A 52 17.33 9.53 19.32
C LEU A 52 17.44 8.13 19.93
N GLN A 53 16.48 7.76 20.76
CA GLN A 53 16.35 6.42 21.32
C GLN A 53 15.05 5.75 20.86
N ILE A 54 15.17 4.53 20.37
CA ILE A 54 14.05 3.67 19.96
C ILE A 54 14.22 2.33 20.66
N GLY A 55 13.18 1.80 21.31
CA GLY A 55 13.30 0.54 22.04
C GLY A 55 11.96 -0.13 22.32
N ASN A 56 12.02 -1.27 22.99
CA ASN A 56 10.87 -2.06 23.42
C ASN A 56 11.06 -2.63 24.82
N LYS A 57 9.96 -2.90 25.50
CA LYS A 57 9.94 -3.39 26.89
C LYS A 57 10.61 -4.76 27.08
N HIS A 58 10.39 -5.66 26.13
CA HIS A 58 10.61 -7.12 26.18
C HIS A 58 11.17 -7.67 24.85
N SER A 59 12.08 -6.95 24.21
CA SER A 59 12.82 -7.44 23.03
C SER A 59 14.29 -7.75 23.35
N GLU A 60 14.91 -8.61 22.56
CA GLU A 60 16.34 -8.91 22.61
C GLU A 60 16.89 -9.20 21.21
N LEU A 61 18.20 -9.03 21.04
CA LEU A 61 18.91 -9.42 19.82
C LEU A 61 19.88 -10.55 20.13
N ASP A 62 19.61 -11.75 19.59
CA ASP A 62 20.60 -12.81 19.60
C ASP A 62 21.73 -12.46 18.63
N ILE A 63 22.97 -12.80 18.96
CA ILE A 63 24.12 -12.54 18.09
C ILE A 63 24.00 -13.19 16.71
N LYS A 64 23.25 -14.31 16.61
CA LYS A 64 22.93 -14.98 15.34
C LYS A 64 22.12 -14.10 14.40
N SER A 65 21.39 -13.10 14.90
CA SER A 65 20.65 -12.15 14.07
C SER A 65 21.58 -11.29 13.19
N LEU A 66 22.89 -11.22 13.50
CA LEU A 66 23.88 -10.58 12.63
C LEU A 66 24.12 -11.37 11.32
N LEU A 67 23.74 -12.65 11.26
CA LEU A 67 23.82 -13.44 10.03
C LEU A 67 22.69 -13.06 9.07
N PHE A 68 23.00 -12.95 7.77
CA PHE A 68 22.00 -12.82 6.71
C PHE A 68 21.25 -14.14 6.53
N GLY A 69 19.96 -14.07 6.22
CA GLY A 69 19.08 -15.25 6.14
C GLY A 69 18.74 -15.92 7.47
N ASN A 70 19.13 -15.33 8.61
CA ASN A 70 18.74 -15.81 9.94
C ASN A 70 17.69 -14.84 10.51
N THR A 71 16.42 -15.12 10.23
CA THR A 71 15.28 -14.36 10.73
C THR A 71 14.40 -15.26 11.60
N THR A 72 13.88 -14.69 12.68
CA THR A 72 12.83 -15.31 13.51
C THR A 72 11.43 -14.86 13.09
N LYS A 73 11.35 -13.88 12.17
CA LYS A 73 10.10 -13.36 11.59
C LYS A 73 9.80 -14.18 10.33
N ASP A 74 8.96 -15.19 10.44
CA ASP A 74 8.46 -15.98 9.31
C ASP A 74 6.98 -15.64 9.07
N LYS A 75 6.70 -14.98 7.92
CA LYS A 75 5.38 -14.78 7.27
C LYS A 75 4.18 -14.38 8.16
N ASP A 76 4.31 -13.35 8.98
CA ASP A 76 3.14 -12.68 9.56
C ASP A 76 2.70 -11.50 8.68
N ALA A 77 1.46 -11.55 8.18
CA ALA A 77 0.92 -10.52 7.28
C ALA A 77 0.65 -9.19 8.01
N GLU A 78 0.57 -9.20 9.34
CA GLU A 78 0.36 -7.99 10.15
C GLU A 78 1.65 -7.22 10.42
N MET A 79 2.83 -7.81 10.13
CA MET A 79 4.12 -7.14 10.32
C MET A 79 4.51 -6.27 9.13
N ILE A 80 5.14 -5.13 9.41
CA ILE A 80 5.74 -4.27 8.40
C ILE A 80 7.06 -4.91 7.89
N GLY A 81 7.84 -5.55 8.76
CA GLY A 81 9.15 -6.14 8.44
C GLY A 81 9.16 -7.64 8.16
N ASN A 82 9.76 -8.05 7.03
CA ASN A 82 9.69 -9.44 6.55
C ASN A 82 10.98 -10.29 6.67
N HIS A 83 12.17 -9.69 6.77
CA HIS A 83 13.43 -10.43 6.50
C HIS A 83 14.43 -10.47 7.66
N GLY A 84 14.18 -9.80 8.80
CA GLY A 84 15.15 -9.73 9.91
C GLY A 84 16.50 -9.08 9.56
N GLU A 85 16.56 -8.42 8.39
CA GLU A 85 17.77 -7.83 7.82
C GLU A 85 17.82 -6.31 7.90
N GLY A 86 16.66 -5.68 8.08
CA GLY A 86 16.47 -4.23 8.08
C GLY A 86 17.41 -3.48 9.01
N TYR A 87 17.51 -3.90 10.27
CA TYR A 87 18.34 -3.20 11.26
C TYR A 87 19.84 -3.23 10.92
N LYS A 88 20.32 -4.29 10.23
CA LYS A 88 21.72 -4.42 9.79
C LYS A 88 22.00 -3.39 8.69
N ILE A 89 21.10 -3.29 7.72
CA ILE A 89 21.17 -2.32 6.62
C ILE A 89 21.05 -0.89 7.15
N ALA A 90 20.09 -0.64 8.05
CA ALA A 90 19.92 0.64 8.71
C ALA A 90 21.17 1.09 9.47
N THR A 91 21.82 0.17 10.19
CA THR A 91 23.09 0.44 10.86
C THR A 91 24.16 0.89 9.87
N VAL A 92 24.27 0.25 8.70
CA VAL A 92 25.21 0.66 7.64
C VAL A 92 24.93 2.08 7.17
N VAL A 93 23.66 2.37 6.88
CA VAL A 93 23.23 3.69 6.37
C VAL A 93 23.50 4.79 7.39
N LEU A 94 23.18 4.57 8.67
CA LEU A 94 23.45 5.54 9.73
C LEU A 94 24.94 5.78 9.93
N LEU A 95 25.75 4.73 9.96
CA LEU A 95 27.21 4.88 10.08
C LEU A 95 27.82 5.60 8.87
N ARG A 96 27.32 5.35 7.65
CA ARG A 96 27.74 6.07 6.43
C ARG A 96 27.41 7.56 6.52
N ASN A 97 26.28 7.91 7.13
CA ASN A 97 25.85 9.28 7.39
C ASN A 97 26.47 9.88 8.67
N ASN A 98 27.60 9.33 9.14
CA ASN A 98 28.33 9.78 10.32
C ASN A 98 27.51 9.78 11.63
N LYS A 99 26.47 8.95 11.72
CA LYS A 99 25.69 8.79 12.95
C LYS A 99 26.29 7.69 13.81
N GLN A 100 26.26 7.89 15.12
CA GLN A 100 26.68 6.86 16.07
C GLN A 100 25.49 5.96 16.36
N VAL A 101 25.67 4.64 16.31
CA VAL A 101 24.63 3.68 16.69
C VAL A 101 25.14 2.83 17.85
N THR A 102 24.33 2.68 18.90
CA THR A 102 24.61 1.82 20.04
C THR A 102 23.39 0.97 20.36
N PHE A 103 23.58 -0.34 20.51
CA PHE A 103 22.53 -1.27 20.91
C PHE A 103 22.74 -1.63 22.37
N TYR A 104 21.81 -1.25 23.23
CA TYR A 104 21.75 -1.68 24.63
C TYR A 104 20.81 -2.87 24.74
N ASN A 105 21.39 -4.08 24.77
CA ASN A 105 20.66 -5.34 24.83
C ASN A 105 20.70 -5.88 26.27
N TYR A 106 19.86 -5.30 27.12
CA TYR A 106 19.91 -5.52 28.57
C TYR A 106 19.56 -6.95 28.96
N CYS A 107 18.61 -7.59 28.27
CA CYS A 107 18.28 -9.02 28.49
C CYS A 107 19.51 -9.92 28.41
N ARG A 108 20.42 -9.62 27.48
CA ARG A 108 21.64 -10.39 27.25
C ARG A 108 22.87 -9.84 27.96
N ARG A 109 22.73 -8.70 28.65
CA ARG A 109 23.84 -7.96 29.29
C ARG A 109 24.93 -7.60 28.27
N GLU A 110 24.51 -7.22 27.08
CA GLU A 110 25.40 -6.90 25.98
C GLU A 110 25.21 -5.45 25.53
N ILE A 111 26.31 -4.79 25.17
CA ILE A 111 26.29 -3.52 24.45
C ILE A 111 26.97 -3.75 23.10
N TRP A 112 26.30 -3.42 22.01
CA TRP A 112 26.87 -3.52 20.67
C TRP A 112 27.14 -2.13 20.12
N ARG A 113 28.39 -1.88 19.74
CA ARG A 113 28.85 -0.60 19.18
C ARG A 113 29.37 -0.81 17.77
N PRO A 114 28.51 -0.82 16.74
CA PRO A 114 28.96 -0.98 15.37
C PRO A 114 29.78 0.24 14.88
N ARG A 115 30.76 -0.03 14.00
CA ARG A 115 31.57 0.99 13.32
C ARG A 115 31.94 0.51 11.92
N LEU A 116 32.20 1.44 11.00
CA LEU A 116 32.80 1.10 9.71
C LEU A 116 34.29 0.82 9.89
N VAL A 117 34.75 -0.33 9.39
CA VAL A 117 36.14 -0.78 9.48
C VAL A 117 36.61 -1.20 8.09
N LYS A 118 37.84 -0.82 7.72
CA LYS A 118 38.47 -1.34 6.50
C LYS A 118 38.73 -2.84 6.65
N SER A 119 37.98 -3.66 5.92
CA SER A 119 38.15 -5.11 5.98
C SER A 119 39.38 -5.55 5.21
N LYS A 120 40.32 -6.21 5.89
CA LYS A 120 41.47 -6.84 5.24
C LYS A 120 41.05 -7.98 4.30
N LYS A 121 39.93 -8.66 4.61
CA LYS A 121 39.40 -9.78 3.81
C LYS A 121 38.89 -9.32 2.45
N TYR A 122 38.34 -8.11 2.41
CA TYR A 122 37.76 -7.51 1.21
C TYR A 122 38.62 -6.35 0.68
N GLY A 123 39.96 -6.47 0.73
CA GLY A 123 40.86 -5.52 0.07
C GLY A 123 40.81 -4.08 0.60
N GLY A 124 40.37 -3.87 1.83
CA GLY A 124 40.29 -2.55 2.47
C GLY A 124 38.94 -1.84 2.35
N VAL A 125 37.92 -2.47 1.75
CA VAL A 125 36.54 -1.96 1.68
C VAL A 125 36.02 -1.69 3.10
N LEU A 126 35.31 -0.57 3.27
CA LEU A 126 34.64 -0.25 4.53
C LEU A 126 33.41 -1.14 4.70
N VAL A 127 33.39 -1.90 5.80
CA VAL A 127 32.28 -2.78 6.17
C VAL A 127 31.82 -2.48 7.58
N PRO A 128 30.53 -2.65 7.92
CA PRO A 128 30.06 -2.53 9.28
C PRO A 128 30.64 -3.68 10.12
N THR A 129 31.15 -3.33 11.28
CA THR A 129 31.65 -4.28 12.26
C THR A 129 31.01 -3.98 13.60
N PHE A 130 30.32 -4.97 14.16
CA PHE A 130 29.74 -4.92 15.50
C PHE A 130 30.77 -5.33 16.55
N PHE A 131 31.03 -4.41 17.48
CA PHE A 131 31.85 -4.67 18.65
C PHE A 131 30.94 -4.93 19.85
N VAL A 132 30.97 -6.16 20.36
CA VAL A 132 30.07 -6.63 21.41
C VAL A 132 30.83 -6.75 22.72
N GLU A 133 30.37 -5.97 23.70
CA GLU A 133 30.86 -6.00 25.07
C GLU A 133 29.82 -6.67 25.95
N THR A 134 30.23 -7.66 26.73
CA THR A 134 29.40 -8.20 27.80
C THR A 134 29.60 -7.29 29.00
N SER A 135 28.68 -6.36 29.22
CA SER A 135 28.75 -5.45 30.36
C SER A 135 28.33 -6.22 31.59
N ALA A 136 29.31 -6.54 32.44
CA ALA A 136 29.02 -7.00 33.79
C ALA A 136 28.60 -5.77 34.61
N ILE A 137 27.48 -5.93 35.34
CA ILE A 137 26.97 -5.00 36.37
C ILE A 137 26.10 -3.86 35.81
N TRP A 138 24.87 -4.20 35.40
CA TRP A 138 23.75 -3.28 35.58
C TRP A 138 23.12 -3.61 36.93
N GLU A 139 22.99 -2.63 37.83
CA GLU A 139 22.34 -2.85 39.14
C GLU A 139 20.85 -3.21 38.99
N LYS A 140 20.22 -2.70 37.92
CA LYS A 140 18.84 -3.00 37.54
C LYS A 140 18.72 -2.98 36.02
N VAL A 141 18.03 -3.96 35.45
CA VAL A 141 17.60 -3.92 34.05
C VAL A 141 16.59 -2.76 33.93
N PRO A 142 16.79 -1.80 33.02
CA PRO A 142 15.80 -0.74 32.77
C PRO A 142 14.44 -1.32 32.40
N GLU A 143 13.39 -0.50 32.43
CA GLU A 143 12.05 -0.96 32.02
C GLU A 143 12.04 -1.51 30.59
N HIS A 144 12.89 -0.97 29.70
CA HIS A 144 13.04 -1.41 28.32
C HIS A 144 14.28 -2.28 28.14
N SER A 145 14.08 -3.50 27.64
CA SER A 145 15.13 -4.52 27.55
C SER A 145 16.03 -4.41 26.33
N LEU A 146 15.56 -3.73 25.28
CA LEU A 146 16.35 -3.39 24.09
C LEU A 146 16.16 -1.92 23.77
N ILE A 147 17.27 -1.18 23.73
CA ILE A 147 17.29 0.24 23.33
C ILE A 147 18.34 0.41 22.23
N ILE A 148 17.91 0.96 21.11
CA ILE A 148 18.78 1.44 20.03
C ILE A 148 18.94 2.94 20.23
N GLU A 149 20.17 3.37 20.48
CA GLU A 149 20.53 4.78 20.58
C GLU A 149 21.24 5.21 19.30
N ILE A 150 20.77 6.30 18.72
CA ILE A 150 21.31 6.91 17.51
C ILE A 150 21.75 8.33 17.86
N GLY A 151 23.06 8.55 17.93
CA GLY A 151 23.67 9.84 18.26
C GLY A 151 24.05 10.65 17.03
N GLY A 152 24.02 11.98 17.19
CA GLY A 152 24.28 12.98 16.15
C GLY A 152 23.08 13.22 15.25
N ILE A 153 21.85 12.99 15.72
CA ILE A 153 20.63 13.35 15.01
C ILE A 153 20.31 14.81 15.33
N THR A 154 20.52 15.70 14.35
CA THR A 154 20.23 17.14 14.55
C THR A 154 18.72 17.38 14.65
N SER A 155 18.33 18.56 15.13
CA SER A 155 16.90 18.89 15.24
C SER A 155 16.21 18.89 13.88
N GLU A 156 16.90 19.35 12.82
CA GLU A 156 16.36 19.34 11.45
C GLU A 156 16.19 17.91 10.91
N GLU A 157 17.13 17.02 11.20
CA GLU A 157 17.02 15.60 10.82
C GLU A 157 15.90 14.91 11.61
N TYR A 158 15.74 15.26 12.89
CA TYR A 158 14.64 14.77 13.70
C TYR A 158 13.28 15.26 13.18
N ASP A 159 13.17 16.50 12.72
CA ASP A 159 11.95 17.02 12.10
C ASP A 159 11.60 16.27 10.80
N GLN A 160 12.61 15.87 10.00
CA GLN A 160 12.39 15.00 8.84
C GLN A 160 11.90 13.61 9.24
N ILE A 161 12.50 13.01 10.28
CA ILE A 161 12.07 11.72 10.84
C ILE A 161 10.62 11.81 11.34
N LYS A 162 10.28 12.91 12.04
CA LYS A 162 8.94 13.19 12.53
C LYS A 162 7.94 13.33 11.38
N GLY A 163 8.28 14.09 10.34
CA GLY A 163 7.45 14.24 9.14
C GLY A 163 7.20 12.92 8.40
N ALA A 164 8.15 11.98 8.45
CA ALA A 164 8.07 10.67 7.83
C ALA A 164 7.42 9.58 8.71
N ASN A 165 6.98 9.91 9.92
CA ASN A 165 6.45 8.93 10.88
C ASN A 165 5.20 9.48 11.60
N LEU A 166 4.03 8.95 11.27
CA LEU A 166 2.76 9.35 11.86
C LEU A 166 2.67 9.05 13.36
N HIS A 167 3.43 8.07 13.88
CA HIS A 167 3.51 7.78 15.32
C HIS A 167 4.19 8.89 16.13
N LEU A 168 4.87 9.82 15.44
CA LEU A 168 5.51 10.99 16.03
C LEU A 168 4.71 12.27 15.81
N GLN A 169 3.60 12.18 15.07
CA GLN A 169 2.76 13.31 14.72
C GLN A 169 1.46 13.23 15.49
N GLU A 170 1.09 14.35 16.08
CA GLU A 170 -0.19 14.53 16.75
C GLU A 170 -1.08 15.42 15.89
N ASP A 171 -2.38 15.44 16.23
CA ASP A 171 -3.37 16.38 15.71
C ASP A 171 -3.46 16.44 14.17
N TYR A 172 -3.85 15.32 13.56
CA TYR A 172 -4.29 15.29 12.16
C TYR A 172 -5.64 14.59 12.01
N GLU A 173 -6.42 15.04 11.04
CA GLU A 173 -7.71 14.44 10.75
C GLU A 173 -7.54 13.19 9.87
N ARG A 174 -8.21 12.10 10.25
CA ARG A 174 -8.21 10.85 9.49
C ARG A 174 -9.56 10.16 9.47
N VAL A 175 -9.80 9.41 8.40
CA VAL A 175 -10.94 8.50 8.26
C VAL A 175 -10.44 7.07 8.30
N HIS A 176 -10.87 6.33 9.32
CA HIS A 176 -10.55 4.91 9.45
C HIS A 176 -11.34 4.07 8.44
N THR A 177 -10.64 3.16 7.77
CA THR A 177 -11.21 2.21 6.82
C THR A 177 -10.72 0.78 7.11
N MET A 178 -11.30 -0.19 6.41
CA MET A 178 -10.81 -1.57 6.45
C MET A 178 -9.33 -1.68 6.04
N TYR A 179 -8.90 -0.90 5.05
CA TYR A 179 -7.59 -1.02 4.41
C TYR A 179 -6.49 -0.16 5.06
N GLY A 180 -6.87 0.74 5.97
CA GLY A 180 -5.99 1.77 6.52
C GLY A 180 -6.72 3.06 6.82
N ASP A 181 -5.99 4.16 6.89
CA ASP A 181 -6.52 5.49 7.18
C ASP A 181 -6.37 6.42 5.98
N ILE A 182 -7.42 7.19 5.67
CA ILE A 182 -7.32 8.35 4.78
C ILE A 182 -6.91 9.55 5.62
N LEU A 183 -5.82 10.21 5.28
CA LEU A 183 -5.29 11.40 5.95
C LEU A 183 -5.80 12.66 5.23
N LYS A 184 -6.52 13.52 5.95
CA LYS A 184 -7.22 14.66 5.33
C LYS A 184 -6.42 15.96 5.30
N ASP A 185 -5.45 16.14 6.18
CA ASP A 185 -4.66 17.37 6.19
C ASP A 185 -3.89 17.55 4.88
N GLU A 186 -3.81 18.78 4.37
CA GLU A 186 -3.14 19.11 3.10
C GLU A 186 -1.68 18.65 3.03
N ARG A 187 -0.98 18.63 4.18
CA ARG A 187 0.42 18.18 4.29
C ARG A 187 0.63 16.72 3.90
N PHE A 188 -0.42 15.90 3.89
CA PHE A 188 -0.35 14.48 3.53
C PHE A 188 -0.80 14.20 2.10
N ILE A 189 -1.27 15.20 1.35
CA ILE A 189 -1.69 14.99 -0.04
C ILE A 189 -0.55 14.37 -0.85
N GLY A 190 -0.87 13.28 -1.55
CA GLY A 190 0.10 12.55 -2.35
C GLY A 190 1.04 11.65 -1.55
N LYS A 191 0.92 11.58 -0.22
CA LYS A 191 1.82 10.77 0.61
C LYS A 191 1.25 9.39 0.90
N VAL A 192 2.08 8.37 0.70
CA VAL A 192 1.77 6.98 1.01
C VAL A 192 2.57 6.52 2.22
N PHE A 193 1.84 6.15 3.27
CA PHE A 193 2.35 5.54 4.49
C PHE A 193 1.92 4.07 4.56
N VAL A 194 2.67 3.27 5.28
CA VAL A 194 2.30 1.88 5.63
C VAL A 194 2.58 1.66 7.10
N GLY A 195 1.54 1.33 7.87
CA GLY A 195 1.64 1.17 9.32
C GLY A 195 2.16 2.43 10.02
N GLY A 196 1.78 3.62 9.52
CA GLY A 196 2.19 4.92 10.03
C GLY A 196 3.57 5.39 9.59
N LEU A 197 4.24 4.70 8.68
CA LEU A 197 5.59 5.05 8.23
C LEU A 197 5.62 5.42 6.76
N TYR A 198 6.22 6.56 6.43
CA TYR A 198 6.29 7.07 5.07
C TYR A 198 7.09 6.14 4.15
N ILE A 199 6.54 5.88 2.97
CA ILE A 199 7.16 5.03 1.95
C ILE A 199 7.55 5.85 0.72
N CYS A 200 6.57 6.51 0.09
CA CYS A 200 6.78 7.25 -1.15
C CYS A 200 5.69 8.31 -1.37
N ASP A 201 5.94 9.20 -2.32
CA ASP A 201 4.92 10.10 -2.86
C ASP A 201 4.26 9.45 -4.10
N GLU A 202 2.95 9.58 -4.22
CA GLU A 202 2.15 9.32 -5.41
C GLU A 202 1.45 10.64 -5.80
N PRO A 203 2.06 11.44 -6.70
CA PRO A 203 1.60 12.80 -7.01
C PRO A 203 0.18 12.88 -7.59
N ARG A 204 -0.37 11.76 -8.07
CA ARG A 204 -1.74 11.70 -8.60
C ARG A 204 -2.79 11.61 -7.49
N LEU A 205 -2.40 11.21 -6.28
CA LEU A 205 -3.31 11.15 -5.13
C LEU A 205 -3.60 12.56 -4.61
N GLU A 206 -4.88 12.89 -4.53
CA GLU A 206 -5.40 14.13 -3.96
C GLU A 206 -5.63 14.06 -2.44
N ILE A 207 -5.26 12.94 -1.81
CA ILE A 207 -5.33 12.66 -0.37
C ILE A 207 -4.03 12.02 0.12
N GLY A 208 -3.84 11.98 1.44
CA GLY A 208 -2.84 11.10 2.05
C GLY A 208 -3.44 9.76 2.43
N ILE A 209 -2.65 8.69 2.38
CA ILE A 209 -3.11 7.35 2.73
C ILE A 209 -2.08 6.67 3.63
N ASP A 210 -2.54 6.06 4.71
CA ASP A 210 -1.78 5.11 5.51
C ASP A 210 -2.40 3.73 5.40
N PHE A 211 -1.73 2.81 4.68
CA PHE A 211 -2.22 1.45 4.51
C PHE A 211 -1.87 0.57 5.70
N LYS A 212 -2.74 -0.40 6.02
CA LYS A 212 -2.36 -1.52 6.88
C LYS A 212 -1.36 -2.42 6.15
N PRO A 213 -0.33 -2.96 6.85
CA PRO A 213 0.71 -3.77 6.23
C PRO A 213 0.20 -5.00 5.46
N CYS A 214 -0.93 -5.58 5.87
CA CYS A 214 -1.49 -6.78 5.25
C CYS A 214 -2.06 -6.58 3.84
N TYR A 215 -2.29 -5.34 3.39
CA TYR A 215 -2.85 -5.04 2.06
C TYR A 215 -1.83 -4.68 1.01
N VAL A 216 -0.71 -4.06 1.40
CA VAL A 216 0.31 -3.57 0.47
C VAL A 216 1.64 -4.24 0.74
N ARG A 217 2.23 -4.81 -0.32
CA ARG A 217 3.56 -5.41 -0.23
C ARG A 217 4.62 -4.37 -0.51
N LEU A 218 5.52 -4.18 0.44
CA LEU A 218 6.71 -3.35 0.25
C LEU A 218 7.78 -4.14 -0.51
N GLU A 219 8.46 -3.45 -1.43
CA GLU A 219 9.70 -3.97 -2.03
C GLU A 219 10.83 -4.08 -0.98
N ARG A 220 11.89 -4.82 -1.30
CA ARG A 220 12.99 -5.11 -0.37
C ARG A 220 13.62 -3.84 0.23
N ASP A 221 13.77 -2.80 -0.58
CA ASP A 221 14.33 -1.50 -0.20
C ASP A 221 13.27 -0.48 0.25
N ARG A 222 11.99 -0.91 0.32
CA ARG A 222 10.86 -0.17 0.89
C ARG A 222 10.75 1.27 0.37
N SER A 223 11.06 1.46 -0.90
CA SER A 223 11.06 2.77 -1.57
C SER A 223 9.80 2.96 -2.42
N MET A 224 9.01 1.90 -2.63
CA MET A 224 7.88 1.90 -3.53
C MET A 224 6.77 0.95 -3.06
N VAL A 225 5.53 1.36 -3.36
CA VAL A 225 4.34 0.50 -3.37
C VAL A 225 3.87 0.38 -4.82
N ASN A 226 3.33 -0.77 -5.19
CA ASN A 226 2.76 -0.94 -6.51
C ASN A 226 1.65 0.10 -6.76
N SER A 227 1.80 0.93 -7.79
CA SER A 227 0.84 2.00 -8.09
C SER A 227 -0.60 1.50 -8.37
N PHE A 228 -0.75 0.28 -8.90
CA PHE A 228 -2.07 -0.32 -9.06
C PHE A 228 -2.70 -0.62 -7.69
N ASP A 229 -1.93 -1.20 -6.76
CA ASP A 229 -2.41 -1.47 -5.40
C ASP A 229 -2.81 -0.16 -4.71
N VAL A 230 -2.00 0.90 -4.84
CA VAL A 230 -2.31 2.23 -4.29
C VAL A 230 -3.64 2.74 -4.83
N GLN A 231 -3.82 2.77 -6.15
CA GLN A 231 -5.04 3.27 -6.78
C GLN A 231 -6.27 2.43 -6.43
N TRP A 232 -6.11 1.10 -6.47
CA TRP A 232 -7.17 0.14 -6.19
C TRP A 232 -7.67 0.29 -4.76
N TYR A 233 -6.77 0.24 -3.77
CA TYR A 233 -7.16 0.36 -2.37
C TYR A 233 -7.63 1.76 -2.03
N ALA A 234 -7.06 2.82 -2.63
CA ALA A 234 -7.58 4.18 -2.48
C ALA A 234 -9.07 4.25 -2.88
N SER A 235 -9.47 3.61 -3.99
CA SER A 235 -10.88 3.55 -4.40
C SER A 235 -11.74 2.79 -3.42
N ARG A 236 -11.27 1.65 -2.91
CA ARG A 236 -12.01 0.86 -1.90
C ARG A 236 -12.13 1.61 -0.57
N MET A 237 -11.14 2.42 -0.21
CA MET A 237 -11.18 3.29 0.96
C MET A 237 -12.21 4.41 0.76
N MET A 238 -12.23 5.06 -0.42
CA MET A 238 -13.22 6.09 -0.75
C MET A 238 -14.66 5.56 -0.69
N GLU A 239 -14.92 4.32 -1.12
CA GLU A 239 -16.23 3.67 -1.01
C GLU A 239 -16.73 3.53 0.44
N GLN A 240 -15.83 3.52 1.43
CA GLN A 240 -16.18 3.44 2.86
C GLN A 240 -16.36 4.81 3.51
N VAL A 241 -16.01 5.88 2.81
CA VAL A 241 -16.15 7.25 3.31
C VAL A 241 -17.63 7.63 3.31
N LYS A 242 -18.17 7.96 4.48
CA LYS A 242 -19.56 8.44 4.66
C LYS A 242 -19.69 9.94 4.39
N ASP A 243 -18.99 10.42 3.36
CA ASP A 243 -18.98 11.82 2.94
C ASP A 243 -19.28 11.86 1.44
N ALA A 244 -20.52 12.24 1.13
CA ALA A 244 -21.03 12.26 -0.24
C ALA A 244 -20.26 13.24 -1.14
N GLU A 245 -19.85 14.39 -0.59
CA GLU A 245 -19.08 15.40 -1.32
C GLU A 245 -17.68 14.90 -1.66
N MET A 246 -17.02 14.24 -0.69
CA MET A 246 -15.72 13.62 -0.91
C MET A 246 -15.80 12.51 -1.96
N LEU A 247 -16.82 11.63 -1.86
CA LEU A 247 -17.05 10.55 -2.81
C LEU A 247 -17.31 11.10 -4.21
N LYS A 248 -18.19 12.10 -4.34
CA LYS A 248 -18.51 12.79 -5.60
C LYS A 248 -17.27 13.38 -6.27
N LYS A 249 -16.42 14.08 -5.52
CA LYS A 249 -15.15 14.64 -6.01
C LYS A 249 -14.19 13.54 -6.46
N SER A 250 -14.12 12.43 -5.71
CA SER A 250 -13.20 11.33 -6.01
C SER A 250 -13.51 10.62 -7.34
N LEU A 251 -14.76 10.61 -7.82
CA LEU A 251 -15.15 9.90 -9.04
C LEU A 251 -14.41 10.36 -10.31
N SER A 252 -13.83 11.55 -10.31
CA SER A 252 -13.02 12.08 -11.42
C SER A 252 -11.52 12.15 -11.11
N SER A 253 -11.10 11.52 -10.00
CA SER A 253 -9.74 11.59 -9.46
C SER A 253 -9.00 10.26 -9.58
N TYR A 254 -7.72 10.25 -9.17
CA TYR A 254 -6.94 9.02 -9.09
C TYR A 254 -7.51 8.08 -8.04
N SER A 255 -7.86 8.59 -6.85
CA SER A 255 -8.36 7.76 -5.75
C SER A 255 -9.73 7.14 -6.05
N GLY A 256 -10.57 7.72 -6.90
CA GLY A 256 -11.89 7.17 -7.24
C GLY A 256 -11.97 6.39 -8.54
N TYR A 257 -10.82 6.09 -9.17
CA TYR A 257 -10.77 5.46 -10.49
C TYR A 257 -11.39 4.06 -10.55
N TYR A 258 -11.41 3.32 -9.44
CA TYR A 258 -12.01 1.99 -9.36
C TYR A 258 -13.28 1.94 -8.50
N ILE A 259 -13.91 3.09 -8.21
CA ILE A 259 -15.19 3.11 -7.48
C ILE A 259 -16.26 2.37 -8.29
N THR A 260 -16.90 1.42 -7.63
CA THR A 260 -18.04 0.67 -8.15
C THR A 260 -19.34 1.42 -7.94
N GLN A 261 -20.20 1.46 -8.96
CA GLN A 261 -21.47 2.21 -8.89
C GLN A 261 -22.40 1.66 -7.80
N GLU A 262 -22.29 0.38 -7.47
CA GLU A 262 -23.09 -0.31 -6.46
C GLU A 262 -22.80 0.22 -5.05
N CYS A 263 -21.60 0.78 -4.84
CA CYS A 263 -21.20 1.40 -3.58
C CYS A 263 -21.65 2.87 -3.46
N VAL A 264 -22.20 3.46 -4.52
CA VAL A 264 -22.68 4.84 -4.51
C VAL A 264 -24.19 4.84 -4.20
N PRO A 265 -24.64 5.54 -3.14
CA PRO A 265 -26.06 5.65 -2.81
C PRO A 265 -26.89 6.24 -3.94
N MET A 266 -28.13 5.77 -4.13
CA MET A 266 -28.98 6.20 -5.26
C MET A 266 -29.20 7.71 -5.28
N ASP A 267 -29.45 8.34 -4.13
CA ASP A 267 -29.62 9.79 -4.03
C ASP A 267 -28.42 10.56 -4.58
N LEU A 268 -27.19 10.08 -4.29
CA LEU A 268 -25.97 10.68 -4.80
C LEU A 268 -25.77 10.41 -6.30
N LYS A 269 -26.16 9.23 -6.81
CA LYS A 269 -26.16 8.98 -8.25
C LYS A 269 -27.07 9.96 -8.99
N ASN A 270 -28.27 10.17 -8.44
CA ASN A 270 -29.27 11.08 -8.97
C ASN A 270 -28.75 12.53 -8.95
N GLU A 271 -28.14 12.96 -7.86
CA GLU A 271 -27.51 14.29 -7.74
C GLU A 271 -26.39 14.49 -8.79
N ILE A 272 -25.49 13.51 -8.94
CA ILE A 272 -24.39 13.58 -9.92
C ILE A 272 -24.93 13.61 -11.36
N ALA A 273 -25.99 12.84 -11.63
CA ALA A 273 -26.64 12.83 -12.93
C ALA A 273 -27.35 14.15 -13.23
N GLU A 274 -28.01 14.74 -12.25
CA GLU A 274 -28.66 16.05 -12.35
C GLU A 274 -27.62 17.14 -12.65
N ASP A 275 -26.50 17.17 -11.92
CA ASP A 275 -25.39 18.10 -12.18
C ASP A 275 -24.85 17.95 -13.61
N PHE A 276 -24.67 16.71 -14.07
CA PHE A 276 -24.21 16.42 -15.43
C PHE A 276 -25.20 16.92 -16.49
N ILE A 277 -26.50 16.71 -16.29
CA ILE A 277 -27.55 17.19 -17.20
C ILE A 277 -27.60 18.72 -17.21
N ASN A 278 -27.50 19.35 -16.04
CA ASN A 278 -27.50 20.80 -15.89
C ASN A 278 -26.28 21.44 -16.58
N GLU A 279 -25.12 20.81 -16.49
CA GLU A 279 -23.88 21.29 -17.11
C GLU A 279 -23.85 21.08 -18.64
N PHE A 280 -24.25 19.90 -19.12
CA PHE A 280 -24.03 19.50 -20.52
C PHE A 280 -25.30 19.49 -21.40
N GLY A 281 -26.48 19.59 -20.78
CA GLY A 281 -27.81 19.64 -21.39
C GLY A 281 -28.56 18.31 -21.38
N ALA A 282 -29.89 18.36 -21.57
CA ALA A 282 -30.79 17.20 -21.50
C ALA A 282 -30.53 16.05 -22.48
N LYS A 283 -29.75 16.28 -23.56
CA LYS A 283 -29.34 15.23 -24.51
C LYS A 283 -27.95 14.67 -24.23
N ALA A 284 -27.28 15.14 -23.18
CA ALA A 284 -25.94 14.69 -22.84
C ALA A 284 -25.96 13.24 -22.34
N VAL A 285 -24.99 12.44 -22.76
CA VAL A 285 -24.78 11.08 -22.26
C VAL A 285 -23.31 10.89 -21.92
N PRO A 286 -22.98 10.35 -20.72
CA PRO A 286 -21.60 10.10 -20.35
C PRO A 286 -21.02 8.95 -21.15
N VAL A 287 -19.78 9.11 -21.61
CA VAL A 287 -19.01 8.07 -22.30
C VAL A 287 -17.56 8.09 -21.82
N SER A 288 -16.83 7.00 -21.99
CA SER A 288 -15.43 6.89 -21.53
C SER A 288 -14.45 6.50 -22.64
N SER A 289 -14.97 6.17 -23.83
CA SER A 289 -14.18 5.73 -24.98
C SER A 289 -14.65 6.42 -26.26
N GLN A 290 -13.75 6.50 -27.25
CA GLN A 290 -14.10 7.02 -28.57
C GLN A 290 -15.15 6.14 -29.28
N SER A 291 -15.11 4.83 -29.05
CA SER A 291 -16.09 3.88 -29.60
C SER A 291 -17.50 4.18 -29.10
N ASP A 292 -17.64 4.42 -27.78
CA ASP A 292 -18.91 4.77 -27.15
C ASP A 292 -19.47 6.08 -27.73
N MET A 293 -18.61 7.07 -28.03
CA MET A 293 -19.03 8.35 -28.61
C MET A 293 -19.76 8.19 -29.94
N GLU A 294 -19.21 7.38 -30.84
CA GLU A 294 -19.79 7.19 -32.18
C GLU A 294 -21.14 6.48 -32.11
N GLY A 295 -21.25 5.46 -31.25
CA GLY A 295 -22.51 4.76 -30.98
C GLY A 295 -23.59 5.72 -30.46
N MET A 296 -23.26 6.56 -29.49
CA MET A 296 -24.20 7.51 -28.89
C MET A 296 -24.63 8.62 -29.87
N LYS A 297 -23.71 9.11 -30.72
CA LYS A 297 -24.05 10.11 -31.76
C LYS A 297 -25.05 9.57 -32.78
N LYS A 298 -24.90 8.31 -33.21
CA LYS A 298 -25.84 7.66 -34.14
C LYS A 298 -27.26 7.57 -33.57
N ARG A 299 -27.39 7.49 -32.24
CA ARG A 299 -28.66 7.48 -31.49
C ARG A 299 -29.22 8.89 -31.22
N GLY A 300 -28.55 9.95 -31.65
CA GLY A 300 -29.01 11.34 -31.49
C GLY A 300 -28.68 11.97 -30.13
N TYR A 301 -27.83 11.32 -29.32
CA TYR A 301 -27.31 11.87 -28.07
C TYR A 301 -26.05 12.73 -28.30
N LYS A 302 -25.77 13.60 -27.32
CA LYS A 302 -24.55 14.41 -27.25
C LYS A 302 -23.57 13.71 -26.29
N PRO A 303 -22.59 12.92 -26.77
CA PRO A 303 -21.66 12.25 -25.87
C PRO A 303 -20.74 13.25 -25.17
N VAL A 304 -20.47 13.02 -23.90
CA VAL A 304 -19.51 13.78 -23.08
C VAL A 304 -18.52 12.82 -22.45
N ILE A 305 -17.23 13.02 -22.70
CA ILE A 305 -16.18 12.16 -22.16
C ILE A 305 -16.04 12.40 -20.65
N VAL A 306 -16.14 11.32 -19.88
CA VAL A 306 -15.90 11.27 -18.44
C VAL A 306 -15.09 10.01 -18.09
N SER A 307 -14.58 9.92 -16.87
CA SER A 307 -13.96 8.69 -16.36
C SER A 307 -14.93 7.51 -16.34
N GLU A 308 -14.44 6.29 -16.49
CA GLU A 308 -15.27 5.07 -16.48
C GLU A 308 -16.15 4.95 -15.23
N SER A 309 -15.61 5.25 -14.04
CA SER A 309 -16.38 5.20 -12.78
C SER A 309 -17.53 6.20 -12.78
N LYS A 310 -17.24 7.47 -13.12
CA LYS A 310 -18.28 8.49 -13.26
C LYS A 310 -19.32 8.13 -14.33
N LYS A 311 -18.93 7.52 -15.45
CA LYS A 311 -19.86 7.00 -16.48
C LYS A 311 -20.83 6.00 -15.86
N LYS A 312 -20.30 4.97 -15.20
CA LYS A 312 -21.12 3.92 -14.57
C LYS A 312 -22.05 4.49 -13.50
N VAL A 313 -21.58 5.42 -12.68
CA VAL A 313 -22.38 6.08 -11.65
C VAL A 313 -23.54 6.87 -12.25
N ILE A 314 -23.30 7.68 -13.28
CA ILE A 314 -24.35 8.46 -13.94
C ILE A 314 -25.36 7.54 -14.64
N LEU A 315 -24.90 6.52 -15.38
CA LEU A 315 -25.78 5.56 -16.07
C LEU A 315 -26.60 4.72 -15.09
N GLY A 316 -26.10 4.49 -13.87
CA GLY A 316 -26.80 3.80 -12.80
C GLY A 316 -27.82 4.65 -12.03
N SER A 317 -28.03 5.91 -12.41
CA SER A 317 -29.04 6.80 -11.81
C SER A 317 -30.43 6.57 -12.41
N GLU A 318 -31.47 7.09 -11.77
CA GLU A 318 -32.85 7.02 -12.27
C GLU A 318 -33.04 7.82 -13.57
N TYR A 319 -32.26 8.89 -13.77
CA TYR A 319 -32.35 9.76 -14.94
C TYR A 319 -31.88 9.11 -16.24
N PHE A 320 -31.07 8.05 -16.16
CA PHE A 320 -30.45 7.39 -17.32
C PHE A 320 -30.92 5.94 -17.52
N GLN A 321 -31.98 5.51 -16.83
CA GLN A 321 -32.50 4.13 -16.94
C GLN A 321 -32.82 3.72 -18.37
N ASP A 322 -33.47 4.58 -19.16
CA ASP A 322 -33.80 4.30 -20.56
C ASP A 322 -32.56 4.09 -21.42
N VAL A 323 -31.52 4.91 -21.20
CA VAL A 323 -30.25 4.82 -21.92
C VAL A 323 -29.53 3.52 -21.57
N GLU A 324 -29.52 3.15 -20.28
CA GLU A 324 -28.85 1.95 -19.79
C GLU A 324 -29.59 0.67 -20.19
N GLU A 325 -30.93 0.70 -20.23
CA GLU A 325 -31.77 -0.38 -20.75
C GLU A 325 -31.46 -0.66 -22.23
N GLU A 326 -31.38 0.40 -23.04
CA GLU A 326 -31.02 0.30 -24.46
C GLU A 326 -29.58 -0.22 -24.63
N ASN A 327 -28.62 0.28 -23.84
CA ASN A 327 -27.25 -0.21 -23.84
C ASN A 327 -27.18 -1.70 -23.47
N ARG A 328 -27.97 -2.15 -22.49
CA ARG A 328 -28.05 -3.56 -22.09
C ARG A 328 -28.57 -4.43 -23.23
N LYS A 329 -29.63 -4.01 -23.92
CA LYS A 329 -30.16 -4.71 -25.10
C LYS A 329 -29.12 -4.81 -26.22
N ILE A 330 -28.37 -3.73 -26.47
CA ILE A 330 -27.30 -3.74 -27.48
C ILE A 330 -26.19 -4.70 -27.10
N ARG A 331 -25.72 -4.67 -25.85
CA ARG A 331 -24.71 -5.63 -25.35
C ARG A 331 -25.19 -7.07 -25.51
N GLU A 332 -26.44 -7.35 -25.16
CA GLU A 332 -27.04 -8.68 -25.31
C GLU A 332 -27.14 -9.12 -26.78
N MET A 333 -27.47 -8.21 -27.70
CA MET A 333 -27.48 -8.51 -29.14
C MET A 333 -26.07 -8.72 -29.72
N GLN A 334 -25.04 -8.12 -29.11
CA GLN A 334 -23.64 -8.22 -29.53
C GLN A 334 -22.90 -9.40 -28.89
N ARG A 335 -23.48 -10.06 -27.87
CA ARG A 335 -22.91 -11.29 -27.32
C ARG A 335 -22.80 -12.35 -28.43
N PRO A 336 -21.69 -13.09 -28.48
CA PRO A 336 -21.55 -14.24 -29.37
C PRO A 336 -22.78 -15.14 -29.29
N LEU A 337 -23.23 -15.64 -30.44
CA LEU A 337 -24.36 -16.56 -30.52
C LEU A 337 -24.06 -17.83 -29.73
N THR A 338 -22.79 -18.26 -29.69
CA THR A 338 -22.32 -19.33 -28.82
C THR A 338 -22.66 -19.11 -27.36
N ASP A 339 -22.24 -17.99 -26.77
CA ASP A 339 -22.50 -17.69 -25.36
C ASP A 339 -24.00 -17.68 -25.04
N ARG A 340 -24.80 -17.11 -25.94
CA ARG A 340 -26.26 -17.03 -25.78
C ARG A 340 -26.94 -18.39 -25.93
N LEU A 341 -26.44 -19.24 -26.84
CA LEU A 341 -26.97 -20.59 -27.06
C LEU A 341 -26.56 -21.52 -25.91
N CYS A 342 -25.36 -21.38 -25.37
CA CYS A 342 -24.87 -22.15 -24.23
C CYS A 342 -25.78 -21.95 -23.00
N GLU A 343 -26.07 -20.70 -22.63
CA GLU A 343 -26.99 -20.40 -21.51
C GLU A 343 -28.38 -21.00 -21.75
N PHE A 344 -28.89 -20.92 -22.98
CA PHE A 344 -30.18 -21.51 -23.32
C PHE A 344 -30.17 -23.04 -23.20
N ILE A 345 -29.08 -23.70 -23.64
CA ILE A 345 -28.89 -25.14 -23.49
C ILE A 345 -28.91 -25.52 -22.00
N GLU A 346 -28.17 -24.82 -21.14
CA GLU A 346 -28.14 -25.07 -19.69
C GLU A 346 -29.54 -24.97 -19.04
N GLU A 347 -30.40 -24.06 -19.51
CA GLU A 347 -31.78 -23.93 -19.02
C GLU A 347 -32.70 -25.09 -19.43
N ILE A 348 -32.46 -25.69 -20.60
CA ILE A 348 -33.31 -26.77 -21.14
C ILE A 348 -32.70 -28.16 -20.97
N GLU A 349 -31.44 -28.27 -20.58
CA GLU A 349 -30.66 -29.51 -20.49
C GLU A 349 -31.41 -30.60 -19.70
N ARG A 350 -32.05 -30.21 -18.59
CA ARG A 350 -32.84 -31.12 -17.74
C ARG A 350 -34.11 -31.69 -18.40
N LYS A 351 -34.49 -31.19 -19.57
CA LYS A 351 -35.68 -31.60 -20.33
C LYS A 351 -35.32 -32.46 -21.54
N LEU A 352 -34.03 -32.67 -21.81
CA LEU A 352 -33.49 -33.39 -22.96
C LEU A 352 -32.92 -34.73 -22.51
N ASP A 353 -32.81 -35.69 -23.44
CA ASP A 353 -32.07 -36.92 -23.21
C ASP A 353 -30.57 -36.77 -23.48
N GLU A 354 -29.78 -37.78 -23.09
CA GLU A 354 -28.30 -37.72 -23.21
C GLU A 354 -27.82 -37.56 -24.66
N ASP A 355 -28.53 -38.16 -25.64
CA ASP A 355 -28.14 -38.09 -27.05
C ASP A 355 -28.46 -36.69 -27.62
N GLU A 356 -29.63 -36.12 -27.26
CA GLU A 356 -30.03 -34.76 -27.61
C GLU A 356 -29.08 -33.69 -27.02
N VAL A 357 -28.62 -33.90 -25.77
CA VAL A 357 -27.64 -32.99 -25.12
C VAL A 357 -26.30 -33.03 -25.85
N VAL A 358 -25.79 -34.23 -26.17
CA VAL A 358 -24.53 -34.38 -26.91
C VAL A 358 -24.60 -33.74 -28.29
N GLU A 359 -25.71 -33.88 -29.01
CA GLU A 359 -25.91 -33.25 -30.32
C GLU A 359 -25.95 -31.72 -30.23
N LEU A 360 -26.63 -31.14 -29.23
CA LEU A 360 -26.71 -29.70 -29.02
C LEU A 360 -25.35 -29.06 -28.69
N TYR A 361 -24.55 -29.70 -27.83
CA TYR A 361 -23.18 -29.24 -27.58
C TYR A 361 -22.28 -29.40 -28.81
N GLY A 362 -22.53 -30.41 -29.66
CA GLY A 362 -21.88 -30.52 -30.97
C GLY A 362 -22.17 -29.34 -31.89
N PHE A 363 -23.41 -28.86 -31.97
CA PHE A 363 -23.75 -27.65 -32.72
C PHE A 363 -23.11 -26.39 -32.12
N LEU A 364 -23.03 -26.31 -30.79
CA LEU A 364 -22.39 -25.20 -30.11
C LEU A 364 -20.90 -25.09 -30.49
N ASP A 365 -20.19 -26.22 -30.53
CA ASP A 365 -18.78 -26.29 -30.94
C ASP A 365 -18.59 -25.86 -32.41
N GLU A 366 -19.51 -26.23 -33.30
CA GLU A 366 -19.48 -25.79 -34.69
C GLU A 366 -19.66 -24.27 -34.80
N ILE A 367 -20.64 -23.69 -34.11
CA ILE A 367 -20.89 -22.24 -34.11
C ILE A 367 -19.68 -21.49 -33.55
N ALA A 368 -19.05 -22.00 -32.47
CA ALA A 368 -17.83 -21.41 -31.92
C ALA A 368 -16.68 -21.37 -32.93
N ALA A 369 -16.51 -22.45 -33.69
CA ALA A 369 -15.52 -22.51 -34.75
C ALA A 369 -15.82 -21.59 -35.94
N TYR A 370 -17.08 -21.21 -36.16
CA TYR A 370 -17.48 -20.22 -37.16
C TYR A 370 -17.24 -18.79 -36.67
N GLU A 371 -17.65 -18.45 -35.44
CA GLU A 371 -17.44 -17.11 -34.87
C GLU A 371 -15.94 -16.77 -34.74
N ALA A 372 -15.12 -17.73 -34.31
CA ALA A 372 -13.67 -17.55 -34.23
C ALA A 372 -12.98 -17.30 -35.59
N LYS A 373 -13.63 -17.63 -36.72
CA LYS A 373 -13.13 -17.36 -38.08
C LYS A 373 -13.57 -16.01 -38.64
N GLU A 374 -14.62 -15.40 -38.10
CA GLU A 374 -15.07 -14.06 -38.52
C GLU A 374 -14.34 -12.94 -37.76
N GLU A 375 -13.76 -13.24 -36.59
CA GLU A 375 -12.99 -12.28 -35.77
C GLU A 375 -11.50 -12.14 -36.15
N GLY A 376 -10.96 -13.01 -37.01
CA GLY A 376 -9.56 -13.00 -37.48
C GLY A 376 -9.41 -12.54 -38.92
#